data_AF-A0A524KQK5-F1
#
_entry.id   AF-A0A524KQK5-F1
#
_cell.length_a   1.000
_cell.length_b   1.000
_cell.length_c   1.000
_cell.angle_alpha   90.00
_cell.angle_beta   90.00
_cell.angle_gamma   90.00
#
_symmetry.space_group_name_H-M   'P 1'
#
loop_
_entity.id
_entity.type
_entity.pdbx_description
1 polymer ?
#
loop_
_entity_poly.entity_id
_entity_poly.type
_entity_poly.pdbx_seq_one_letter_code
_entity_poly.pdbx_strand_id
1 'polypeptide(L)'
;GDQIDREGRSHQRHQHRHPAARRWVPMLVALMAATFSVYLVTKGLKHVWTPSVPALATIAVLAFALSYLAAKPWVYSQSEGMENRNQGLRKLFNLPLICSAALLSFAHGSNDVANAVGPLAAILNTAQSGSLASQAGVPFWVMLIGAAGISLGLFLFGPRIVRIVGERITKMNPMRAFCVALSAALTVLVASQFGLPVSTTHIVVGAVFGVGFFREYYTTHSRRRRNYIRTHKRYQHARRGVLADQDELRRRKLVRRSHFMGIIAAWAITVPSAAGLAALIFFAVDWVR
;
A
#
# COMPACT_ATOMS: atom_id res chain seq x y z
N GLY A 1 32.45 -13.16 -33.56
CA GLY A 1 31.70 -14.34 -33.04
C GLY A 1 30.94 -14.01 -31.77
N ASP A 2 31.63 -13.91 -30.64
CA ASP A 2 31.01 -13.91 -29.30
C ASP A 2 30.22 -12.61 -28.92
N GLN A 3 30.43 -11.50 -29.62
CA GLN A 3 29.63 -10.27 -29.45
C GLN A 3 28.27 -10.32 -30.16
N ILE A 4 28.24 -10.83 -31.39
CA ILE A 4 27.02 -11.00 -32.21
C ILE A 4 26.08 -12.02 -31.54
N ASP A 5 26.65 -13.06 -30.95
CA ASP A 5 25.92 -14.10 -30.22
C ASP A 5 25.34 -13.63 -28.88
N ARG A 6 25.93 -12.61 -28.27
CA ARG A 6 25.44 -11.95 -27.04
C ARG A 6 24.38 -10.90 -27.34
N GLU A 7 24.51 -10.16 -28.44
CA GLU A 7 23.47 -9.26 -28.94
C GLU A 7 22.23 -10.04 -29.36
N GLY A 8 22.38 -11.15 -30.09
CA GLY A 8 21.29 -12.06 -30.45
C GLY A 8 20.56 -12.66 -29.23
N ARG A 9 21.31 -13.12 -28.22
CA ARG A 9 20.71 -13.62 -26.95
C ARG A 9 20.10 -12.52 -26.09
N SER A 10 20.58 -11.28 -26.22
CA SER A 10 19.95 -10.12 -25.57
C SER A 10 18.64 -9.75 -26.27
N HIS A 11 18.62 -9.68 -27.60
CA HIS A 11 17.43 -9.40 -28.42
C HIS A 11 16.33 -10.46 -28.20
N GLN A 12 16.65 -11.75 -28.27
CA GLN A 12 15.69 -12.83 -27.98
C GLN A 12 15.13 -12.75 -26.54
N ARG A 13 15.95 -12.35 -25.54
CA ARG A 13 15.51 -12.24 -24.13
C ARG A 13 14.72 -10.97 -23.82
N HIS A 14 14.75 -9.96 -24.69
CA HIS A 14 13.90 -8.78 -24.61
C HIS A 14 12.49 -9.05 -25.20
N GLN A 15 12.40 -9.91 -26.22
CA GLN A 15 11.14 -10.39 -26.83
C GLN A 15 10.24 -11.18 -25.85
N HIS A 16 10.79 -12.04 -24.99
CA HIS A 16 9.98 -12.91 -24.11
C HIS A 16 9.27 -12.23 -22.91
N ARG A 17 9.38 -10.91 -22.69
CA ARG A 17 8.67 -10.24 -21.57
C ARG A 17 7.32 -9.61 -21.94
N HIS A 18 7.07 -9.37 -23.22
CA HIS A 18 5.76 -8.91 -23.70
C HIS A 18 4.64 -9.95 -23.43
N PRO A 19 4.86 -11.27 -23.60
CA PRO A 19 3.86 -12.30 -23.28
C PRO A 19 3.55 -12.39 -21.78
N ALA A 20 4.55 -12.23 -20.92
CA ALA A 20 4.36 -12.31 -19.47
C ALA A 20 3.51 -11.15 -18.94
N ALA A 21 3.76 -9.92 -19.39
CA ALA A 21 2.94 -8.76 -19.01
C ALA A 21 1.48 -8.92 -19.45
N ARG A 22 1.27 -9.39 -20.70
CA ARG A 22 -0.07 -9.68 -21.25
C ARG A 22 -0.84 -10.74 -20.46
N ARG A 23 -0.14 -11.65 -19.77
CA ARG A 23 -0.75 -12.68 -18.93
C ARG A 23 -0.97 -12.21 -17.50
N TRP A 24 0.05 -11.63 -16.88
CA TRP A 24 0.04 -11.35 -15.44
C TRP A 24 -0.66 -10.04 -15.07
N VAL A 25 -0.60 -9.01 -15.92
CA VAL A 25 -1.22 -7.71 -15.57
C VAL A 25 -2.75 -7.81 -15.49
N PRO A 26 -3.46 -8.42 -16.46
CA PRO A 26 -4.90 -8.64 -16.32
C PRO A 26 -5.26 -9.46 -15.08
N MET A 27 -4.48 -10.50 -14.75
CA MET A 27 -4.70 -11.31 -13.54
C MET A 27 -4.57 -10.50 -12.25
N LEU A 28 -3.54 -9.64 -12.18
CA LEU A 28 -3.32 -8.78 -11.02
C LEU A 28 -4.43 -7.74 -10.87
N VAL A 29 -4.85 -7.11 -11.97
CA VAL A 29 -5.98 -6.16 -11.97
C VAL A 29 -7.28 -6.85 -11.56
N ALA A 30 -7.54 -8.06 -12.07
CA ALA A 30 -8.71 -8.85 -11.70
C ALA A 30 -8.71 -9.24 -10.22
N LEU A 31 -7.55 -9.68 -9.70
CA LEU A 31 -7.38 -10.01 -8.28
C LEU A 31 -7.61 -8.80 -7.38
N MET A 32 -7.11 -7.64 -7.80
CA MET A 32 -7.35 -6.37 -7.14
C MET A 32 -8.85 -6.05 -7.12
N ALA A 33 -9.51 -6.03 -8.27
CA ALA A 33 -10.94 -5.73 -8.36
C ALA A 33 -11.79 -6.68 -7.51
N ALA A 34 -11.45 -7.98 -7.49
CA ALA A 34 -12.12 -8.97 -6.64
C ALA A 34 -11.96 -8.65 -5.14
N THR A 35 -10.72 -8.44 -4.70
CA THR A 35 -10.42 -8.10 -3.29
C THR A 35 -11.17 -6.83 -2.85
N PHE A 36 -11.17 -5.82 -3.72
CA PHE A 36 -11.83 -4.55 -3.45
C PHE A 36 -13.35 -4.64 -3.45
N SER A 37 -13.93 -5.45 -4.34
CA SER A 37 -15.39 -5.69 -4.37
C SER A 37 -15.85 -6.33 -3.06
N VAL A 38 -15.15 -7.37 -2.60
CA VAL A 38 -15.43 -8.01 -1.31
C VAL A 38 -15.27 -7.02 -0.15
N TYR A 39 -14.23 -6.19 -0.19
CA TYR A 39 -14.02 -5.17 0.84
C TYR A 39 -15.17 -4.14 0.89
N LEU A 40 -15.60 -3.60 -0.26
CA LEU A 40 -16.71 -2.65 -0.32
C LEU A 40 -18.01 -3.25 0.17
N VAL A 41 -18.32 -4.49 -0.18
CA VAL A 41 -19.56 -5.14 0.27
C VAL A 41 -19.51 -5.40 1.77
N THR A 42 -18.39 -5.91 2.30
CA THR A 42 -18.27 -6.24 3.72
C THR A 42 -18.18 -5.03 4.65
N LYS A 43 -17.50 -3.95 4.23
CA LYS A 43 -17.27 -2.77 5.08
C LYS A 43 -18.11 -1.56 4.66
N GLY A 44 -18.27 -1.32 3.36
CA GLY A 44 -19.01 -0.18 2.84
C GLY A 44 -20.52 -0.36 2.89
N LEU A 45 -21.02 -1.56 2.56
CA LEU A 45 -22.47 -1.86 2.54
C LEU A 45 -22.98 -2.52 3.82
N LYS A 46 -22.22 -2.49 4.92
CA LYS A 46 -22.57 -3.17 6.19
C LYS A 46 -23.96 -2.82 6.73
N HIS A 47 -24.50 -1.64 6.42
CA HIS A 47 -25.82 -1.19 6.86
C HIS A 47 -26.96 -1.64 5.93
N VAL A 48 -26.65 -1.99 4.69
CA VAL A 48 -27.62 -2.39 3.67
C VAL A 48 -27.67 -3.91 3.55
N TRP A 49 -26.52 -4.58 3.63
CA TRP A 49 -26.43 -6.02 3.41
C TRP A 49 -25.24 -6.66 4.14
N THR A 50 -25.50 -7.75 4.86
CA THR A 50 -24.49 -8.63 5.44
C THR A 50 -24.44 -9.95 4.65
N PRO A 51 -23.60 -10.05 3.62
CA PRO A 51 -23.52 -11.25 2.78
C PRO A 51 -22.92 -12.43 3.54
N SER A 52 -23.40 -13.63 3.24
CA SER A 52 -22.81 -14.89 3.70
C SER A 52 -21.45 -15.15 3.02
N VAL A 53 -20.63 -16.03 3.61
CA VAL A 53 -19.31 -16.41 3.05
C VAL A 53 -19.42 -16.90 1.59
N PRO A 54 -20.41 -17.74 1.20
CA PRO A 54 -20.60 -18.11 -0.21
C PRO A 54 -20.97 -16.91 -1.11
N ALA A 55 -21.76 -15.96 -0.62
CA ALA A 55 -22.08 -14.75 -1.37
C ALA A 55 -20.83 -13.88 -1.59
N LEU A 56 -19.94 -13.77 -0.61
CA LEU A 56 -18.65 -13.08 -0.78
C LEU A 56 -17.75 -13.79 -1.80
N ALA A 57 -17.70 -15.12 -1.77
CA ALA A 57 -16.93 -15.91 -2.73
C ALA A 57 -17.45 -15.73 -4.17
N THR A 58 -18.77 -15.75 -4.36
CA THR A 58 -19.39 -15.53 -5.69
C THR A 58 -19.12 -14.12 -6.20
N ILE A 59 -19.26 -13.09 -5.36
CA ILE A 59 -18.91 -11.70 -5.71
C ILE A 59 -17.44 -11.60 -6.12
N ALA A 60 -16.53 -12.23 -5.35
CA ALA A 60 -15.10 -12.22 -5.67
C ALA A 60 -14.82 -12.86 -7.03
N VAL A 61 -15.41 -14.03 -7.31
CA VAL A 61 -15.22 -14.76 -8.58
C VAL A 61 -15.80 -13.98 -9.76
N LEU A 62 -17.01 -13.42 -9.62
CA LEU A 62 -17.63 -12.61 -10.66
C LEU A 62 -16.83 -11.33 -10.95
N ALA A 63 -16.44 -10.60 -9.89
CA ALA A 63 -15.62 -9.40 -10.02
C ALA A 63 -14.27 -9.73 -10.66
N PHE A 64 -13.65 -10.87 -10.32
CA PHE A 64 -12.42 -11.34 -10.95
C PHE A 64 -12.64 -11.63 -12.43
N ALA A 65 -13.64 -12.43 -12.77
CA ALA A 65 -13.92 -12.84 -14.15
C ALA A 65 -14.23 -11.64 -15.05
N LEU A 66 -15.15 -10.77 -14.63
CA LEU A 66 -15.53 -9.56 -15.37
C LEU A 66 -14.34 -8.62 -15.56
N SER A 67 -13.58 -8.36 -14.51
CA SER A 67 -12.42 -7.48 -14.57
C SER A 67 -11.30 -8.08 -15.42
N TYR A 68 -11.10 -9.40 -15.39
CA TYR A 68 -10.13 -10.08 -16.23
C TYR A 68 -10.51 -9.97 -17.71
N LEU A 69 -11.78 -10.24 -18.04
CA LEU A 69 -12.32 -10.14 -19.40
C LEU A 69 -12.23 -8.71 -19.95
N ALA A 70 -12.47 -7.70 -19.12
CA ALA A 70 -12.32 -6.29 -19.50
C ALA A 70 -10.84 -5.85 -19.62
N ALA A 71 -9.99 -6.28 -18.67
CA ALA A 71 -8.58 -5.88 -18.65
C ALA A 71 -7.75 -6.54 -19.74
N LYS A 72 -8.09 -7.77 -20.16
CA LYS A 72 -7.35 -8.53 -21.18
C LYS A 72 -7.24 -7.80 -22.53
N PRO A 73 -8.33 -7.36 -23.20
CA PRO A 73 -8.25 -6.64 -24.47
C PRO A 73 -7.59 -5.26 -24.31
N TRP A 74 -7.84 -4.58 -23.20
CA TRP A 74 -7.19 -3.30 -22.89
C TRP A 74 -5.66 -3.44 -22.75
N VAL A 75 -5.19 -4.43 -21.99
CA VAL A 75 -3.75 -4.71 -21.84
C VAL A 75 -3.14 -5.15 -23.16
N TYR A 76 -3.87 -5.95 -23.95
CA TYR A 76 -3.38 -6.43 -25.23
C TYR A 76 -3.18 -5.27 -26.23
N SER A 77 -4.20 -4.43 -26.43
CA SER A 77 -4.13 -3.26 -27.32
C SER A 77 -3.06 -2.26 -26.89
N GLN A 78 -2.96 -1.94 -25.59
CA GLN A 78 -1.94 -1.02 -25.09
C GLN A 78 -0.52 -1.57 -25.25
N SER A 79 -0.37 -2.90 -25.30
CA SER A 79 0.94 -3.55 -25.44
C SER A 79 1.42 -3.68 -26.89
N GLU A 80 0.55 -3.47 -27.87
CA GLU A 80 0.91 -3.37 -29.29
C GLU A 80 1.40 -1.93 -29.57
N GLY A 81 2.67 -1.78 -29.97
CA GLY A 81 3.29 -0.47 -30.20
C GLY A 81 4.20 0.05 -29.08
N MET A 82 4.40 -0.69 -27.99
CA MET A 82 5.37 -0.31 -26.95
C MET A 82 6.82 -0.63 -27.37
N GLU A 83 7.50 0.28 -28.06
CA GLU A 83 8.95 0.18 -28.35
C GLU A 83 9.81 0.18 -27.07
N ASN A 84 9.39 0.94 -26.04
CA ASN A 84 10.17 1.11 -24.80
C ASN A 84 9.49 0.46 -23.57
N ARG A 85 10.02 -0.71 -23.19
CA ARG A 85 9.41 -1.68 -22.25
C ARG A 85 9.05 -1.14 -20.86
N ASN A 86 9.88 -0.28 -20.27
CA ASN A 86 9.69 0.17 -18.88
C ASN A 86 8.68 1.31 -18.73
N GLN A 87 8.55 2.18 -19.74
CA GLN A 87 7.54 3.25 -19.75
C GLN A 87 6.16 2.71 -20.11
N GLY A 88 6.09 1.75 -21.04
CA GLY A 88 4.85 1.08 -21.40
C GLY A 88 4.18 0.33 -20.24
N LEU A 89 4.97 -0.43 -19.47
CA LEU A 89 4.47 -1.11 -18.25
C LEU A 89 3.97 -0.13 -17.17
N ARG A 90 4.52 1.09 -17.09
CA ARG A 90 4.04 2.10 -16.13
C ARG A 90 2.64 2.58 -16.49
N LYS A 91 2.41 2.90 -17.76
CA LYS A 91 1.09 3.36 -18.25
C LYS A 91 0.00 2.35 -17.93
N LEU A 92 0.31 1.06 -18.06
CA LEU A 92 -0.63 -0.03 -17.81
C LEU A 92 -1.08 -0.16 -16.34
N PHE A 93 -0.29 0.35 -15.39
CA PHE A 93 -0.65 0.31 -13.96
C PHE A 93 -1.21 1.63 -13.44
N ASN A 94 -1.25 2.70 -14.24
CA ASN A 94 -1.73 4.01 -13.77
C ASN A 94 -3.21 3.97 -13.40
N LEU A 95 -4.07 3.48 -14.29
CA LEU A 95 -5.51 3.40 -14.04
C LEU A 95 -5.83 2.45 -12.86
N PRO A 96 -5.32 1.21 -12.82
CA PRO A 96 -5.49 0.34 -11.65
C PRO A 96 -5.00 0.96 -10.35
N LEU A 97 -3.87 1.67 -10.38
CA LEU A 97 -3.33 2.35 -9.21
C LEU A 97 -4.24 3.46 -8.71
N ILE A 98 -4.80 4.29 -9.59
CA ILE A 98 -5.72 5.36 -9.21
C ILE A 98 -6.95 4.76 -8.52
N CYS A 99 -7.55 3.72 -9.11
CA CYS A 99 -8.69 3.03 -8.50
C CYS A 99 -8.33 2.45 -7.12
N SER A 100 -7.20 1.76 -7.01
CA SER A 100 -6.75 1.19 -5.74
C SER A 100 -6.43 2.26 -4.69
N ALA A 101 -5.84 3.38 -5.10
CA ALA A 101 -5.53 4.49 -4.21
C ALA A 101 -6.81 5.17 -3.69
N ALA A 102 -7.78 5.42 -4.57
CA ALA A 102 -9.07 6.00 -4.19
C ALA A 102 -9.82 5.10 -3.19
N LEU A 103 -9.86 3.80 -3.46
CA LEU A 103 -10.53 2.84 -2.57
C LEU A 103 -9.79 2.65 -1.24
N LEU A 104 -8.45 2.59 -1.25
CA LEU A 104 -7.66 2.56 -0.01
C LEU A 104 -7.86 3.84 0.80
N SER A 105 -7.98 4.99 0.15
CA SER A 105 -8.30 6.27 0.79
C SER A 105 -9.69 6.24 1.44
N PHE A 106 -10.69 5.68 0.76
CA PHE A 106 -12.03 5.50 1.32
C PHE A 106 -12.02 4.56 2.54
N ALA A 107 -11.38 3.40 2.40
CA ALA A 107 -11.22 2.40 3.47
C ALA A 107 -10.57 2.99 4.73
N HIS A 108 -9.47 3.72 4.54
CA HIS A 108 -8.74 4.33 5.64
C HIS A 108 -9.51 5.51 6.24
N GLY A 109 -10.09 6.37 5.40
CA GLY A 109 -10.88 7.51 5.86
C GLY A 109 -12.09 7.09 6.68
N SER A 110 -12.80 6.02 6.28
CA SER A 110 -13.92 5.48 7.06
C SER A 110 -13.49 4.99 8.45
N ASN A 111 -12.29 4.44 8.58
CA ASN A 111 -11.75 4.00 9.87
C ASN A 111 -11.34 5.20 10.75
N ASP A 112 -10.64 6.16 10.15
CA ASP A 112 -10.09 7.31 10.88
C ASP A 112 -11.20 8.25 11.35
N VAL A 113 -12.28 8.43 10.56
CA VAL A 113 -13.46 9.18 11.00
C VAL A 113 -14.07 8.57 12.25
N ALA A 114 -14.17 7.24 12.33
CA ALA A 114 -14.71 6.56 13.51
C ALA A 114 -13.84 6.80 14.75
N ASN A 115 -12.50 6.79 14.61
CA ASN A 115 -11.58 7.06 15.70
C ASN A 115 -11.66 8.50 16.22
N ALA A 116 -11.88 9.47 15.33
CA ALA A 116 -12.00 10.89 15.70
C ALA A 116 -13.38 11.23 16.29
N VAL A 117 -14.44 10.69 15.69
CA VAL A 117 -15.83 11.05 16.03
C VAL A 117 -16.39 10.21 17.18
N GLY A 118 -15.89 8.99 17.40
CA GLY A 118 -16.38 8.08 18.44
C GLY A 118 -16.42 8.70 19.85
N PRO A 119 -15.32 9.29 20.36
CA PRO A 119 -15.31 9.95 21.67
C PRO A 119 -16.30 11.12 21.76
N LEU A 120 -16.40 11.93 20.71
CA LEU A 120 -17.33 13.07 20.67
C LEU A 120 -18.79 12.60 20.68
N ALA A 121 -19.10 11.53 19.95
CA ALA A 121 -20.42 10.93 19.96
C ALA A 121 -20.78 10.35 21.34
N ALA A 122 -19.82 9.76 22.05
CA ALA A 122 -20.05 9.29 23.42
C ALA A 122 -20.40 10.45 24.36
N ILE A 123 -19.64 11.56 24.31
CA ILE A 123 -19.90 12.76 25.11
C ILE A 123 -21.30 13.32 24.83
N LEU A 124 -21.67 13.47 23.55
CA LEU A 124 -22.99 13.97 23.13
C LEU A 124 -24.13 13.09 23.64
N ASN A 125 -24.01 11.76 23.46
CA ASN A 125 -25.05 10.84 23.90
C ASN A 125 -25.20 10.83 25.41
N THR A 126 -24.11 10.84 26.18
CA THR A 126 -24.17 10.93 27.64
C THR A 126 -24.75 12.26 28.11
N ALA A 127 -24.40 13.38 27.48
CA ALA A 127 -24.91 14.70 27.81
C ALA A 127 -26.42 14.85 27.53
N GLN A 128 -26.94 14.18 26.49
CA GLN A 128 -28.36 14.25 26.12
C GLN A 128 -29.23 13.24 26.88
N SER A 129 -28.71 12.03 27.11
CA SER A 129 -29.52 10.89 27.58
C SER A 129 -29.30 10.55 29.06
N GLY A 130 -28.29 11.15 29.71
CA GLY A 130 -27.89 10.83 31.08
C GLY A 130 -27.31 9.43 31.29
N SER A 131 -27.30 8.57 30.26
CA SER A 131 -26.73 7.22 30.28
C SER A 131 -25.99 6.91 28.97
N LEU A 132 -25.03 5.99 29.03
CA LEU A 132 -24.36 5.45 27.86
C LEU A 132 -25.29 4.42 27.19
N ALA A 133 -25.98 4.83 26.13
CA ALA A 133 -26.74 3.88 25.31
C ALA A 133 -25.80 2.83 24.70
N SER A 134 -26.18 1.55 24.79
CA SER A 134 -25.39 0.40 24.29
C SER A 134 -25.23 0.39 22.76
N GLN A 135 -26.06 1.15 22.04
CA GLN A 135 -25.92 1.46 20.62
C GLN A 135 -26.06 2.96 20.41
N ALA A 136 -25.04 3.72 20.80
CA ALA A 136 -24.92 5.13 20.48
C ALA A 136 -24.64 5.29 18.98
N GLY A 137 -25.68 5.57 18.20
CA GLY A 137 -25.52 6.03 16.82
C GLY A 137 -24.77 7.37 16.79
N VAL A 138 -23.85 7.53 15.85
CA VAL A 138 -23.15 8.81 15.64
C VAL A 138 -24.04 9.72 14.78
N PRO A 139 -24.42 10.93 15.24
CA PRO A 139 -25.22 11.84 14.44
C PRO A 139 -24.49 12.26 13.16
N PHE A 140 -25.25 12.40 12.07
CA PHE A 140 -24.68 12.68 10.74
C PHE A 140 -23.82 13.95 10.68
N TRP A 141 -24.23 15.01 11.37
CA TRP A 141 -23.45 16.26 11.40
C TRP A 141 -22.09 16.09 12.09
N VAL A 142 -21.98 15.22 13.10
CA VAL A 142 -20.70 14.94 13.76
C VAL A 142 -19.77 14.17 12.81
N MET A 143 -20.33 13.23 12.04
CA MET A 143 -19.57 12.55 10.99
C MET A 143 -19.08 13.53 9.92
N LEU A 144 -19.89 14.52 9.55
CA LEU A 144 -19.52 15.53 8.56
C LEU A 144 -18.36 16.41 9.06
N ILE A 145 -18.38 16.81 10.33
CA ILE A 145 -17.26 17.53 10.96
C ILE A 145 -16.00 16.67 10.97
N GLY A 146 -16.10 15.40 11.35
CA GLY A 146 -14.97 14.47 11.32
C GLY A 146 -14.38 14.30 9.91
N ALA A 147 -15.24 14.10 8.90
CA ALA A 147 -14.82 13.98 7.51
C ALA A 147 -14.17 15.26 6.98
N ALA A 148 -14.73 16.43 7.30
CA ALA A 148 -14.16 17.73 6.92
C ALA A 148 -12.80 17.98 7.62
N GLY A 149 -12.70 17.67 8.91
CA GLY A 149 -11.47 17.82 9.68
C GLY A 149 -10.33 16.95 9.17
N ILE A 150 -10.61 15.67 8.89
CA ILE A 150 -9.61 14.76 8.29
C ILE A 150 -9.22 15.23 6.89
N SER A 151 -10.18 15.64 6.07
CA SER A 151 -9.91 16.14 4.71
C SER A 151 -9.03 17.39 4.73
N LEU A 152 -9.31 18.33 5.64
CA LEU A 152 -8.52 19.53 5.84
C LEU A 152 -7.11 19.20 6.36
N GLY A 153 -6.99 18.30 7.34
CA GLY A 153 -5.70 17.84 7.85
C GLY A 153 -4.84 17.19 6.76
N LEU A 154 -5.45 16.35 5.91
CA LEU A 154 -4.76 15.74 4.78
C LEU A 154 -4.35 16.77 3.73
N PHE A 155 -5.20 17.78 3.47
CA PHE A 155 -4.86 18.86 2.55
C PHE A 155 -3.65 19.67 3.04
N LEU A 156 -3.62 20.03 4.33
CA LEU A 156 -2.55 20.85 4.92
C LEU A 156 -1.24 20.08 5.12
N PHE A 157 -1.30 18.86 5.64
CA PHE A 157 -0.12 18.11 6.09
C PHE A 157 0.20 16.87 5.24
N GLY A 158 -0.76 16.37 4.45
CA GLY A 158 -0.60 15.19 3.61
C GLY A 158 0.56 15.26 2.61
N PRO A 159 0.80 16.38 1.89
CA PRO A 159 1.90 16.45 0.91
C PRO A 159 3.28 16.19 1.50
N ARG A 160 3.50 16.52 2.78
CA ARG A 160 4.77 16.26 3.48
C ARG A 160 4.92 14.75 3.76
N ILE A 161 3.87 14.09 4.23
CA ILE A 161 3.87 12.64 4.50
C ILE A 161 4.02 11.83 3.22
N VAL A 162 3.28 12.20 2.16
CA VAL A 162 3.35 11.54 0.85
C VAL A 162 4.78 11.57 0.29
N ARG A 163 5.47 12.71 0.39
CA ARG A 163 6.89 12.83 -0.01
C ARG A 163 7.81 11.94 0.82
N ILE A 164 7.62 11.90 2.14
CA ILE A 164 8.45 11.05 3.04
C ILE A 164 8.30 9.56 2.67
N VAL A 165 7.07 9.07 2.52
CA VAL A 165 6.81 7.66 2.20
C VAL A 165 7.25 7.33 0.77
N GLY A 166 6.95 8.21 -0.19
CA GLY A 166 7.23 8.00 -1.61
C GLY A 166 8.71 8.07 -2.01
N GLU A 167 9.52 8.84 -1.28
CA GLU A 167 10.92 9.09 -1.64
C GLU A 167 11.94 8.56 -0.62
N ARG A 168 11.65 8.64 0.69
CA ARG A 168 12.65 8.36 1.74
C ARG A 168 12.71 6.90 2.16
N ILE A 169 11.62 6.13 2.02
CA ILE A 169 11.58 4.70 2.40
C ILE A 169 12.06 3.81 1.26
N THR A 170 11.40 3.88 0.10
CA THR A 170 11.79 3.15 -1.12
C THR A 170 11.30 3.91 -2.35
N LYS A 171 12.13 4.02 -3.39
CA LYS A 171 11.71 4.69 -4.65
C LYS A 171 10.44 4.00 -5.21
N MET A 172 9.32 4.70 -5.20
CA MET A 172 8.04 4.14 -5.65
C MET A 172 7.89 4.22 -7.18
N ASN A 173 7.20 3.24 -7.76
CA ASN A 173 6.79 3.18 -9.17
C ASN A 173 5.35 2.62 -9.16
N PRO A 174 4.44 3.02 -10.08
CA PRO A 174 3.08 2.49 -10.14
C PRO A 174 2.90 1.01 -9.84
N MET A 175 3.71 0.11 -10.43
CA MET A 175 3.64 -1.33 -10.14
C MET A 175 3.89 -1.67 -8.66
N ARG A 176 4.82 -0.97 -8.01
CA ARG A 176 5.16 -1.18 -6.60
C ARG A 176 4.05 -0.66 -5.69
N ALA A 177 3.52 0.52 -6.01
CA ALA A 177 2.41 1.10 -5.27
C ALA A 177 1.17 0.21 -5.36
N PHE A 178 0.91 -0.37 -6.54
CA PHE A 178 -0.13 -1.36 -6.73
C PHE A 178 0.08 -2.61 -5.86
N CYS A 179 1.29 -3.18 -5.82
CA CYS A 179 1.59 -4.33 -4.96
C CYS A 179 1.39 -4.00 -3.47
N VAL A 180 1.79 -2.81 -3.03
CA VAL A 180 1.55 -2.34 -1.64
C VAL A 180 0.06 -2.28 -1.35
N ALA A 181 -0.72 -1.65 -2.24
CA ALA A 181 -2.17 -1.52 -2.07
C ALA A 181 -2.88 -2.89 -2.05
N LEU A 182 -2.51 -3.79 -2.96
CA LEU A 182 -3.10 -5.14 -3.05
C LEU A 182 -2.80 -5.95 -1.78
N SER A 183 -1.53 -5.96 -1.36
CA SER A 183 -1.11 -6.67 -0.16
C SER A 183 -1.83 -6.13 1.06
N ALA A 184 -1.92 -4.80 1.20
CA ALA A 184 -2.60 -4.19 2.32
C ALA A 184 -4.09 -4.52 2.35
N ALA A 185 -4.78 -4.42 1.20
CA ALA A 185 -6.20 -4.74 1.09
C ALA A 185 -6.48 -6.21 1.43
N LEU A 186 -5.67 -7.15 0.92
CA LEU A 186 -5.78 -8.57 1.24
C LEU A 186 -5.58 -8.83 2.74
N THR A 187 -4.54 -8.25 3.35
CA THR A 187 -4.29 -8.41 4.79
C THR A 187 -5.45 -7.87 5.63
N VAL A 188 -5.99 -6.69 5.30
CA VAL A 188 -7.15 -6.12 6.01
C VAL A 188 -8.39 -7.00 5.85
N LEU A 189 -8.63 -7.54 4.65
CA LEU A 189 -9.77 -8.40 4.38
C LEU A 189 -9.69 -9.70 5.19
N VAL A 190 -8.53 -10.36 5.19
CA VAL A 190 -8.30 -11.58 5.96
C VAL A 190 -8.46 -11.31 7.46
N ALA A 191 -7.82 -10.26 7.98
CA ALA A 191 -7.95 -9.89 9.40
C ALA A 191 -9.41 -9.58 9.78
N SER A 192 -10.15 -8.90 8.89
CA SER A 192 -11.57 -8.60 9.10
C SER A 192 -12.44 -9.86 9.15
N GLN A 193 -12.14 -10.90 8.37
CA GLN A 193 -12.87 -12.17 8.41
C GLN A 193 -12.68 -12.90 9.75
N PHE A 194 -11.51 -12.75 10.37
CA PHE A 194 -11.24 -13.27 11.71
C PHE A 194 -11.71 -12.32 12.84
N GLY A 195 -12.35 -11.18 12.51
CA GLY A 195 -12.79 -10.21 13.50
C GLY A 195 -11.66 -9.51 14.25
N LEU A 196 -10.42 -9.58 13.75
CA LEU A 196 -9.25 -9.03 14.44
C LEU A 196 -9.18 -7.50 14.24
N PRO A 197 -9.08 -6.70 15.32
CA PRO A 197 -8.81 -5.28 15.20
C PRO A 197 -7.36 -5.10 14.73
N VAL A 198 -7.19 -4.55 13.53
CA VAL A 198 -5.87 -4.34 12.92
C VAL A 198 -5.64 -2.89 12.53
N SER A 199 -4.41 -2.43 12.68
CA SER A 199 -3.98 -1.10 12.25
C SER A 199 -3.68 -1.09 10.75
N THR A 200 -4.49 -0.35 9.98
CA THR A 200 -4.28 -0.15 8.54
C THR A 200 -2.95 0.55 8.25
N THR A 201 -2.50 1.45 9.12
CA THR A 201 -1.21 2.15 8.96
C THR A 201 -0.04 1.17 9.08
N HIS A 202 -0.07 0.25 10.05
CA HIS A 202 0.95 -0.79 10.20
C HIS A 202 0.98 -1.72 8.99
N ILE A 203 -0.19 -2.11 8.49
CA ILE A 203 -0.30 -2.97 7.31
C ILE A 203 0.30 -2.29 6.07
N VAL A 204 -0.07 -1.03 5.80
CA VAL A 204 0.44 -0.28 4.63
C VAL A 204 1.94 -0.02 4.75
N VAL A 205 2.41 0.46 5.90
CA VAL A 205 3.84 0.71 6.13
C VAL A 205 4.64 -0.59 6.03
N GLY A 206 4.15 -1.68 6.62
CA GLY A 206 4.73 -3.02 6.50
C GLY A 206 4.83 -3.49 5.05
N ALA A 207 3.78 -3.28 4.24
CA ALA A 207 3.80 -3.61 2.82
C ALA A 207 4.82 -2.77 2.03
N VAL A 208 4.96 -1.47 2.33
CA VAL A 208 6.00 -0.60 1.73
C VAL A 208 7.40 -1.10 2.06
N PHE A 209 7.66 -1.45 3.32
CA PHE A 209 8.94 -2.03 3.74
C PHE A 209 9.17 -3.40 3.08
N GLY A 210 8.15 -4.25 2.99
CA GLY A 210 8.22 -5.55 2.33
C GLY A 210 8.67 -5.43 0.87
N VAL A 211 8.06 -4.54 0.09
CA VAL A 211 8.47 -4.27 -1.30
C VAL A 211 9.89 -3.68 -1.36
N GLY A 212 10.24 -2.80 -0.41
CA GLY A 212 11.58 -2.24 -0.27
C GLY A 212 12.66 -3.30 -0.04
N PHE A 213 12.47 -4.16 0.97
CA PHE A 213 13.40 -5.23 1.34
C PHE A 213 13.48 -6.31 0.26
N PHE A 214 12.36 -6.69 -0.34
CA PHE A 214 12.38 -7.62 -1.47
C PHE A 214 13.22 -7.08 -2.64
N ARG A 215 13.10 -5.78 -2.94
CA ARG A 215 13.90 -5.15 -3.98
C ARG A 215 15.39 -5.13 -3.63
N GLU A 216 15.74 -4.86 -2.38
CA GLU A 216 17.11 -4.92 -1.87
C GLU A 216 17.69 -6.33 -1.99
N TYR A 217 16.93 -7.32 -1.53
CA TYR A 217 17.26 -8.73 -1.63
C TYR A 217 17.46 -9.15 -3.09
N TYR A 218 16.49 -8.89 -3.96
CA TYR A 218 16.54 -9.22 -5.39
C TYR A 218 17.72 -8.53 -6.09
N THR A 219 17.96 -7.25 -5.77
CA THR A 219 19.08 -6.47 -6.30
C THR A 219 20.42 -7.13 -5.96
N THR A 220 20.56 -7.58 -4.72
CA THR A 220 21.81 -8.17 -4.19
C THR A 220 22.00 -9.61 -4.68
N HIS A 221 20.92 -10.39 -4.76
CA HIS A 221 20.98 -11.82 -5.02
C HIS A 221 20.77 -12.22 -6.48
N SER A 222 20.25 -11.34 -7.34
CA SER A 222 19.99 -11.67 -8.74
C SER A 222 21.27 -12.10 -9.46
N ARG A 223 21.37 -13.38 -9.83
CA ARG A 223 22.46 -13.95 -10.64
C ARG A 223 22.65 -13.18 -11.94
N ARG A 224 21.54 -12.73 -12.55
CA ARG A 224 21.52 -11.95 -13.79
C ARG A 224 22.19 -10.58 -13.61
N ARG A 225 21.92 -9.90 -12.48
CA ARG A 225 22.55 -8.62 -12.16
C ARG A 225 24.00 -8.80 -11.68
N ARG A 226 24.29 -9.84 -10.90
CA ARG A 226 25.67 -10.20 -10.54
C ARG A 226 26.53 -10.47 -11.77
N ASN A 227 25.99 -11.13 -12.81
CA ASN A 227 26.69 -11.34 -14.07
C ASN A 227 26.88 -10.06 -14.87
N TYR A 228 25.86 -9.19 -14.97
CA TYR A 228 25.97 -7.88 -15.60
C TYR A 228 27.01 -6.98 -14.89
N ILE A 229 26.95 -6.93 -13.56
CA ILE A 229 27.90 -6.19 -12.73
C ILE A 229 29.29 -6.82 -12.86
N ARG A 230 29.46 -8.15 -12.86
CA ARG A 230 30.77 -8.80 -13.05
C ARG A 230 31.38 -8.46 -14.42
N THR A 231 30.60 -8.49 -15.50
CA THR A 231 31.10 -8.13 -16.83
C THR A 231 31.45 -6.65 -16.95
N HIS A 232 30.66 -5.75 -16.36
CA HIS A 232 30.96 -4.31 -16.38
C HIS A 232 32.01 -3.87 -15.33
N LYS A 233 32.07 -4.52 -14.16
CA LYS A 233 33.08 -4.28 -13.11
C LYS A 233 34.48 -4.71 -13.57
N ARG A 234 34.61 -5.72 -14.42
CA ARG A 234 35.89 -6.08 -15.05
C ARG A 234 36.48 -4.91 -15.86
N TYR A 235 35.61 -4.07 -16.43
CA TYR A 235 35.97 -2.86 -17.18
C TYR A 235 36.27 -1.65 -16.26
N GLN A 236 35.53 -1.49 -15.15
CA GLN A 236 35.72 -0.38 -14.20
C GLN A 236 36.86 -0.59 -13.19
N HIS A 237 37.13 -1.82 -12.75
CA HIS A 237 38.23 -2.12 -11.80
C HIS A 237 39.61 -1.94 -12.42
N ALA A 238 39.75 -2.04 -13.75
CA ALA A 238 40.97 -1.65 -14.44
C ALA A 238 41.29 -0.14 -14.26
N ARG A 239 40.35 0.67 -13.75
CA ARG A 239 40.43 2.14 -13.76
C ARG A 239 40.31 2.82 -12.39
N ARG A 240 39.82 2.16 -11.32
CA ARG A 240 39.70 2.77 -9.97
C ARG A 240 39.89 1.74 -8.85
N GLY A 241 40.84 2.02 -7.95
CA GLY A 241 41.32 1.15 -6.87
C GLY A 241 40.41 0.98 -5.63
N VAL A 242 40.97 0.27 -4.64
CA VAL A 242 40.35 -0.49 -3.53
C VAL A 242 39.44 0.30 -2.57
N LEU A 243 39.62 1.62 -2.42
CA LEU A 243 38.83 2.46 -1.49
C LEU A 243 37.35 2.64 -1.90
N ALA A 244 37.00 2.44 -3.18
CA ALA A 244 35.63 2.57 -3.66
C ALA A 244 34.68 1.45 -3.17
N ASP A 245 35.21 0.31 -2.73
CA ASP A 245 34.41 -0.90 -2.49
C ASP A 245 33.58 -0.84 -1.19
N GLN A 246 34.12 -0.21 -0.14
CA GLN A 246 33.46 -0.06 1.16
C GLN A 246 32.25 0.90 1.08
N ASP A 247 32.38 2.02 0.37
CA ASP A 247 31.29 2.98 0.16
C ASP A 247 30.23 2.47 -0.83
N GLU A 248 30.63 1.67 -1.82
CA GLU A 248 29.72 1.07 -2.79
C GLU A 248 28.87 -0.06 -2.17
N LEU A 249 29.41 -0.80 -1.19
CA LEU A 249 28.67 -1.78 -0.38
C LEU A 249 27.63 -1.10 0.54
N ARG A 250 27.97 0.04 1.17
CA ARG A 250 27.03 0.85 1.96
C ARG A 250 25.89 1.43 1.10
N ARG A 251 26.15 1.75 -0.18
CA ARG A 251 25.14 2.19 -1.17
C ARG A 251 24.19 1.09 -1.67
N ARG A 252 24.35 -0.17 -1.23
CA ARG A 252 23.42 -1.26 -1.58
C ARG A 252 22.15 -1.31 -0.75
N LYS A 253 22.10 -0.60 0.38
CA LYS A 253 20.89 -0.49 1.22
C LYS A 253 19.88 0.38 0.48
N LEU A 254 18.90 -0.26 -0.13
CA LEU A 254 17.82 0.40 -0.87
C LEU A 254 16.71 0.87 0.08
N VAL A 255 16.68 0.33 1.29
CA VAL A 255 15.80 0.75 2.39
C VAL A 255 16.64 1.40 3.50
N ARG A 256 16.26 2.62 3.90
CA ARG A 256 16.89 3.31 5.03
C ARG A 256 16.38 2.71 6.35
N ARG A 257 17.18 1.81 6.94
CA ARG A 257 16.86 1.14 8.22
C ARG A 257 16.65 2.11 9.40
N SER A 258 17.25 3.29 9.34
CA SER A 258 17.02 4.34 10.35
C SER A 258 15.57 4.83 10.36
N HIS A 259 14.92 4.97 9.20
CA HIS A 259 13.49 5.32 9.15
C HIS A 259 12.61 4.18 9.65
N PHE A 260 12.98 2.93 9.38
CA PHE A 260 12.28 1.76 9.93
C PHE A 260 12.30 1.77 11.47
N MET A 261 13.49 1.90 12.07
CA MET A 261 13.63 1.93 13.52
C MET A 261 12.97 3.17 14.14
N GLY A 262 13.06 4.33 13.49
CA GLY A 262 12.37 5.54 13.95
C GLY A 262 10.85 5.39 13.97
N ILE A 263 10.26 4.72 12.99
CA ILE A 263 8.81 4.45 12.96
C ILE A 263 8.40 3.48 14.06
N ILE A 264 9.14 2.39 14.27
CA ILE A 264 8.86 1.44 15.35
C ILE A 264 8.98 2.10 16.71
N ALA A 265 10.04 2.88 16.93
CA ALA A 265 10.22 3.62 18.17
C ALA A 265 9.06 4.60 18.39
N ALA A 266 8.64 5.33 17.35
CA ALA A 266 7.47 6.19 17.43
C ALA A 266 6.22 5.42 17.86
N TRP A 267 5.90 4.28 17.23
CA TRP A 267 4.74 3.48 17.61
C TRP A 267 4.80 2.96 19.05
N ALA A 268 5.98 2.49 19.49
CA ALA A 268 6.19 2.01 20.85
C ALA A 268 6.03 3.11 21.90
N ILE A 269 6.37 4.35 21.56
CA ILE A 269 6.27 5.51 22.47
C ILE A 269 4.86 6.11 22.44
N THR A 270 4.26 6.26 21.25
CA THR A 270 3.02 7.03 21.08
C THR A 270 1.84 6.46 21.87
N VAL A 271 1.71 5.13 21.97
CA VAL A 271 0.57 4.52 22.67
C VAL A 271 0.66 4.73 24.19
N PRO A 272 1.76 4.37 24.87
CA PRO A 272 1.93 4.67 26.30
C PRO A 272 1.87 6.17 26.59
N SER A 273 2.49 7.01 25.75
CA SER A 273 2.46 8.46 25.96
C SER A 273 1.06 9.05 25.83
N ALA A 274 0.27 8.62 24.84
CA ALA A 274 -1.11 9.07 24.68
C ALA A 274 -2.00 8.59 25.85
N ALA A 275 -1.83 7.33 26.29
CA ALA A 275 -2.55 6.79 27.44
C ALA A 275 -2.19 7.54 28.74
N GLY A 276 -0.90 7.80 28.98
CA GLY A 276 -0.44 8.56 30.13
C GLY A 276 -0.95 10.00 30.12
N LEU A 277 -0.93 10.67 28.96
CA LEU A 277 -1.50 12.02 28.83
C LEU A 277 -3.02 12.02 29.07
N ALA A 278 -3.74 11.04 28.53
CA ALA A 278 -5.18 10.91 28.75
C ALA A 278 -5.51 10.67 30.23
N ALA A 279 -4.75 9.82 30.91
CA ALA A 279 -4.89 9.58 32.35
C ALA A 279 -4.60 10.84 33.17
N LEU A 280 -3.52 11.57 32.85
CA LEU A 280 -3.17 12.83 33.50
C LEU A 280 -4.29 13.88 33.34
N ILE A 281 -4.82 14.04 32.13
CA ILE A 281 -5.93 14.96 31.87
C ILE A 281 -7.17 14.52 32.64
N PHE A 282 -7.49 13.22 32.65
CA PHE A 282 -8.63 12.69 33.39
C PHE A 282 -8.53 13.00 34.89
N PHE A 283 -7.39 12.67 35.52
CA PHE A 283 -7.20 12.93 36.95
C PHE A 283 -7.15 14.42 37.28
N ALA A 284 -6.61 15.26 36.38
CA ALA A 284 -6.64 16.70 36.58
C ALA A 284 -8.07 17.27 36.53
N VAL A 285 -8.90 16.78 35.61
CA VAL A 285 -10.31 17.17 35.52
C VAL A 285 -11.11 16.66 36.72
N ASP A 286 -10.86 15.40 37.14
CA ASP A 286 -11.51 14.79 38.30
C ASP A 286 -11.14 15.51 39.61
N TRP A 287 -9.87 15.92 39.76
CA TRP A 287 -9.41 16.67 40.93
C TRP A 287 -10.02 18.06 41.05
N VAL A 288 -10.36 18.70 39.94
CA VAL A 288 -11.02 20.02 39.92
C VAL A 288 -12.53 19.91 40.20
N ARG A 289 -13.12 18.72 40.06
CA ARG A 289 -14.57 18.49 40.12
C ARG A 289 -15.05 18.19 41.54
#